data_AF-A0A818F7Q1-F1
#
_entry.id   AF-A0A818F7Q1-F1
#
_cell.length_a   1.000
_cell.length_b   1.000
_cell.length_c   1.000
_cell.angle_alpha   90.00
_cell.angle_beta   90.00
_cell.angle_gamma   90.00
#
_symmetry.space_group_name_H-M   'P 1'
#
loop_
_entity.id
_entity.type
_entity.pdbx_description
1 polymer ?
#
loop_
_entity_poly.entity_id
_entity_poly.type
_entity_poly.pdbx_seq_one_letter_code
_entity_poly.pdbx_strand_id
1 'polypeptide(L)'
;LPGKMWCFLPIFDPFVDFYLSRDLDSPIMKRETETIDMWLSDKQKKYFFHIVRDNKQHNVAMLGGLWGASPGRARHYLFHIFQPMLVPSIARQYKGAGDQLFLSDNIWQHVKTHALIFDSYNCDTLGGQPFLSQRPVPENCFLGCIRPCCINTTSSGSPNLNNICPPACRPIDHQDWIYC
;
A
#
# COMPACT_ATOMS: atom_id res chain seq x y z
N LEU A 1 8.26 -21.04 -6.00
CA LEU A 1 7.91 -19.63 -5.77
C LEU A 1 8.63 -19.14 -4.51
N PRO A 2 9.29 -17.97 -4.47
CA PRO A 2 9.85 -17.40 -3.24
C PRO A 2 8.78 -17.18 -2.16
N GLY A 3 9.10 -17.42 -0.89
CA GLY A 3 8.12 -17.43 0.21
C GLY A 3 7.30 -16.13 0.33
N LYS A 4 7.94 -14.97 0.23
CA LYS A 4 7.24 -13.67 0.31
C LYS A 4 6.25 -13.41 -0.82
N MET A 5 6.36 -14.11 -1.95
CA MET A 5 5.40 -13.97 -3.06
C MET A 5 4.20 -14.91 -2.92
N TRP A 6 4.21 -15.85 -1.97
CA TRP A 6 3.11 -16.81 -1.79
C TRP A 6 1.82 -16.11 -1.41
N CYS A 7 1.91 -15.01 -0.65
CA CYS A 7 0.73 -14.23 -0.28
C CYS A 7 0.00 -13.67 -1.51
N PHE A 8 0.65 -13.54 -2.68
CA PHE A 8 0.03 -13.02 -3.90
C PHE A 8 -0.79 -14.06 -4.69
N LEU A 9 -0.71 -15.35 -4.34
CA LEU A 9 -1.43 -16.42 -5.02
C LEU A 9 -2.97 -16.27 -5.08
N PRO A 10 -3.66 -15.65 -4.10
CA PRO A 10 -5.12 -15.43 -4.18
C PRO A 10 -5.58 -14.63 -5.40
N ILE A 11 -4.69 -13.90 -6.09
CA ILE A 11 -5.01 -13.27 -7.38
C ILE A 11 -5.52 -14.29 -8.41
N PHE A 12 -5.05 -15.54 -8.34
CA PHE A 12 -5.43 -16.61 -9.27
C PHE A 12 -6.67 -17.40 -8.83
N ASP A 13 -7.19 -17.16 -7.62
CA ASP A 13 -8.34 -17.90 -7.10
C ASP A 13 -9.64 -17.39 -7.78
N PRO A 14 -10.39 -18.27 -8.49
CA PRO A 14 -11.61 -17.87 -9.18
C PRO A 14 -12.74 -17.40 -8.25
N PHE A 15 -12.67 -17.70 -6.96
CA PHE A 15 -13.69 -17.34 -5.96
C PHE A 15 -13.36 -16.06 -5.17
N VAL A 16 -12.19 -15.46 -5.39
CA VAL A 16 -11.78 -14.21 -4.73
C VAL A 16 -12.27 -13.02 -5.54
N ASP A 17 -13.09 -12.15 -4.96
CA ASP A 17 -13.54 -10.89 -5.58
C ASP A 17 -12.67 -9.68 -5.21
N PHE A 18 -12.13 -9.70 -4.00
CA PHE A 18 -11.22 -8.70 -3.46
C PHE A 18 -10.09 -9.38 -2.68
N TYR A 19 -8.90 -8.87 -2.88
CA TYR A 19 -7.68 -9.36 -2.23
C TYR A 19 -6.91 -8.17 -1.65
N LEU A 20 -6.35 -8.35 -0.45
CA LEU A 20 -5.45 -7.42 0.21
C LEU A 20 -4.18 -8.18 0.60
N SER A 21 -3.04 -7.67 0.17
CA SER A 21 -1.74 -8.11 0.65
C SER A 21 -1.39 -7.31 1.89
N ARG A 22 -1.23 -7.98 3.02
CA ARG A 22 -1.04 -7.34 4.32
C ARG A 22 -0.14 -8.14 5.23
N ASP A 23 0.81 -7.46 5.87
CA ASP A 23 1.68 -8.10 6.84
C ASP A 23 0.93 -8.37 8.16
N LEU A 24 0.98 -9.63 8.60
CA LEU A 24 0.25 -10.09 9.78
C LEU A 24 0.71 -9.41 11.06
N ASP A 25 1.97 -9.00 11.13
CA ASP A 25 2.59 -8.33 12.28
C ASP A 25 2.26 -6.83 12.35
N SER A 26 1.54 -6.27 11.37
CA SER A 26 1.08 -4.87 11.40
C SER A 26 -0.31 -4.70 12.04
N PRO A 27 -0.55 -3.68 12.89
CA PRO A 27 -1.88 -3.43 13.48
C PRO A 27 -2.86 -2.88 12.44
N ILE A 28 -4.14 -3.26 12.54
CA ILE A 28 -5.18 -2.66 11.71
C ILE A 28 -5.51 -1.29 12.30
N MET A 29 -5.38 -0.26 11.49
CA MET A 29 -5.60 1.12 11.89
C MET A 29 -6.85 1.69 11.22
N LYS A 30 -7.53 2.64 11.88
CA LYS A 30 -8.69 3.33 11.29
C LYS A 30 -8.38 3.94 9.92
N ARG A 31 -7.17 4.47 9.77
CA ARG A 31 -6.65 5.00 8.51
C ARG A 31 -6.64 3.97 7.38
N GLU A 32 -6.27 2.72 7.69
CA GLU A 32 -6.29 1.62 6.72
C GLU A 32 -7.71 1.31 6.26
N THR A 33 -8.65 1.24 7.21
CA THR A 33 -10.05 0.94 6.91
C THR A 33 -10.69 2.04 6.09
N GLU A 34 -10.38 3.31 6.36
CA GLU A 34 -10.90 4.46 5.61
C GLU A 34 -10.47 4.43 4.13
N THR A 35 -9.22 4.07 3.81
CA THR A 35 -8.76 3.99 2.42
C THR A 35 -9.37 2.80 1.68
N ILE A 36 -9.53 1.67 2.38
CA ILE A 36 -10.19 0.47 1.84
C ILE A 36 -11.68 0.75 1.58
N ASP A 37 -12.41 1.35 2.52
CA ASP A 37 -13.82 1.69 2.35
C ASP A 37 -14.03 2.62 1.15
N MET A 38 -13.14 3.61 0.98
CA MET A 38 -13.16 4.47 -0.19
C MET A 38 -12.93 3.65 -1.47
N TRP A 39 -11.93 2.78 -1.52
CA TRP A 39 -11.62 1.95 -2.69
C TRP A 39 -12.78 1.00 -3.08
N LEU A 40 -13.45 0.44 -2.08
CA LEU A 40 -14.58 -0.47 -2.28
C LEU A 40 -15.87 0.25 -2.70
N SER A 41 -15.98 1.56 -2.45
CA SER A 41 -17.16 2.35 -2.81
C SER A 41 -17.50 2.33 -4.30
N ASP A 42 -18.78 2.50 -4.62
CA ASP A 42 -19.27 2.54 -6.01
C ASP A 42 -18.60 3.63 -6.85
N LYS A 43 -18.25 4.77 -6.22
CA LYS A 43 -17.58 5.90 -6.88
C LYS A 43 -16.18 5.55 -7.37
N GLN A 44 -15.53 4.56 -6.75
CA GLN A 44 -14.17 4.15 -7.05
C GLN A 44 -14.08 2.85 -7.84
N LYS A 45 -15.20 2.35 -8.39
CA LYS A 45 -15.26 1.12 -9.21
C LYS A 45 -14.26 1.06 -10.37
N LYS A 46 -13.88 2.21 -10.94
CA LYS A 46 -12.88 2.28 -12.02
C LYS A 46 -11.48 1.83 -11.58
N TYR A 47 -11.19 1.89 -10.28
CA TYR A 47 -9.92 1.46 -9.71
C TYR A 47 -10.02 0.00 -9.27
N PHE A 48 -9.38 -0.92 -10.00
CA PHE A 48 -9.31 -2.33 -9.61
C PHE A 48 -8.08 -2.65 -8.75
N PHE A 49 -7.22 -1.66 -8.48
CA PHE A 49 -6.11 -1.74 -7.53
C PHE A 49 -6.23 -0.69 -6.42
N HIS A 50 -5.63 -0.99 -5.28
CA HIS A 50 -5.44 -0.09 -4.14
C HIS A 50 -3.98 -0.18 -3.69
N ILE A 51 -3.32 0.95 -3.48
CA ILE A 51 -1.91 1.01 -3.08
C ILE A 51 -1.76 2.08 -2.00
N VAL A 52 -0.99 1.76 -0.96
CA VAL A 52 -0.85 2.62 0.23
C VAL A 52 0.61 2.79 0.61
N ARG A 53 1.04 4.03 0.82
CA ARG A 53 2.41 4.41 1.21
C ARG A 53 2.36 5.47 2.31
N ASP A 54 2.31 4.99 3.55
CA ASP A 54 2.06 5.84 4.72
C ASP A 54 3.33 6.24 5.52
N ASN A 55 4.54 6.06 5.01
CA ASN A 55 5.78 6.38 5.73
C ASN A 55 6.87 6.86 4.76
N LYS A 56 7.79 7.71 5.23
CA LYS A 56 8.97 8.16 4.48
C LYS A 56 9.80 7.00 3.90
N GLN A 57 9.88 5.88 4.62
CA GLN A 57 10.61 4.69 4.18
C GLN A 57 9.86 3.87 3.13
N HIS A 58 8.60 4.18 2.85
CA HIS A 58 7.80 3.58 1.78
C HIS A 58 8.14 4.23 0.42
N ASN A 59 9.42 4.17 0.07
CA ASN A 59 9.99 4.79 -1.12
C ASN A 59 9.99 3.87 -2.36
N VAL A 60 9.17 2.83 -2.34
CA VAL A 60 8.96 1.89 -3.46
C VAL A 60 7.56 2.08 -4.02
N ALA A 61 7.38 1.79 -5.32
CA ALA A 61 6.10 1.96 -5.99
C ALA A 61 4.96 1.17 -5.32
N MET A 62 5.25 -0.05 -4.88
CA MET A 62 4.33 -0.94 -4.19
C MET A 62 5.06 -1.69 -3.09
N LEU A 63 4.59 -1.59 -1.84
CA LEU A 63 5.09 -2.44 -0.76
C LEU A 63 4.49 -3.83 -0.86
N GLY A 64 5.19 -4.83 -0.31
CA GLY A 64 4.71 -6.22 -0.30
C GLY A 64 3.40 -6.38 0.47
N GLY A 65 3.24 -5.65 1.57
CA GLY A 65 2.11 -5.76 2.51
C GLY A 65 1.15 -4.56 2.56
N LEU A 66 1.13 -3.67 1.56
CA LEU A 66 0.24 -2.49 1.56
C LEU A 66 -0.40 -2.24 0.18
N TRP A 67 -1.04 -3.26 -0.37
CA TRP A 67 -1.80 -3.14 -1.61
C TRP A 67 -2.99 -4.10 -1.67
N GLY A 68 -3.92 -3.83 -2.57
CA GLY A 68 -5.06 -4.69 -2.87
C GLY A 68 -5.41 -4.71 -4.34
N ALA A 69 -6.12 -5.76 -4.74
CA ALA A 69 -6.67 -5.89 -6.08
C ALA A 69 -8.09 -6.45 -6.03
N SER A 70 -8.88 -6.14 -7.05
CA SER A 70 -10.22 -6.67 -7.21
C SER A 70 -10.29 -7.58 -8.43
N PRO A 71 -10.07 -8.90 -8.26
CA PRO A 71 -10.33 -9.85 -9.34
C PRO A 71 -11.79 -9.82 -9.81
N GLY A 72 -12.76 -9.50 -8.94
CA GLY A 72 -14.15 -9.29 -9.35
C GLY A 72 -14.33 -8.20 -10.42
N ARG A 73 -13.43 -7.20 -10.47
CA ARG A 73 -13.42 -6.13 -11.48
C ARG A 73 -12.52 -6.43 -12.68
N ALA A 74 -11.42 -7.18 -12.50
CA ALA A 74 -10.36 -7.28 -13.52
C ALA A 74 -9.67 -8.65 -13.63
N ARG A 75 -10.36 -9.76 -13.30
CA ARG A 75 -9.77 -11.12 -13.20
C ARG A 75 -8.82 -11.50 -14.34
N HIS A 76 -9.27 -11.39 -15.59
CA HIS A 76 -8.46 -11.81 -16.75
C HIS A 76 -7.18 -10.97 -16.87
N TYR A 77 -7.28 -9.66 -16.63
CA TYR A 77 -6.13 -8.76 -16.66
C TYR A 77 -5.14 -9.07 -15.54
N LEU A 78 -5.63 -9.26 -14.31
CA LEU A 78 -4.80 -9.64 -13.15
C LEU A 78 -4.09 -10.97 -13.39
N PHE A 79 -4.80 -11.97 -13.92
CA PHE A 79 -4.22 -13.27 -14.25
C PHE A 79 -3.00 -13.11 -15.16
N HIS A 80 -3.12 -12.31 -16.23
CA HIS A 80 -2.04 -12.10 -17.19
C HIS A 80 -0.83 -11.38 -16.58
N ILE A 81 -1.04 -10.28 -15.87
CA ILE A 81 0.09 -9.49 -15.33
C ILE A 81 0.80 -10.21 -14.18
N PHE A 82 0.11 -11.08 -13.43
CA PHE A 82 0.74 -11.90 -12.38
C PHE A 82 1.31 -13.22 -12.91
N GLN A 83 1.03 -13.61 -14.16
CA GLN A 83 1.51 -14.86 -14.76
C GLN A 83 3.03 -15.10 -14.62
N PRO A 84 3.92 -14.08 -14.71
CA PRO A 84 5.36 -14.25 -14.47
C PRO A 84 5.71 -14.87 -13.11
N MET A 85 4.85 -14.69 -12.10
CA MET A 85 4.99 -15.32 -10.79
C MET A 85 4.95 -16.86 -10.86
N LEU A 86 4.21 -17.41 -11.82
CA LEU A 86 4.03 -18.85 -12.00
C LEU A 86 5.17 -19.49 -12.81
N VAL A 87 6.07 -18.69 -13.38
CA VAL A 87 7.19 -19.18 -14.20
C VAL A 87 8.43 -19.34 -13.32
N PRO A 88 8.92 -20.56 -13.01
CA PRO A 88 9.99 -20.75 -12.03
C PRO A 88 11.31 -20.05 -12.37
N SER A 89 11.65 -19.92 -13.66
CA SER A 89 12.87 -19.20 -14.09
C SER A 89 12.78 -17.69 -13.85
N ILE A 90 11.59 -17.10 -13.86
CA ILE A 90 11.35 -15.69 -13.53
C ILE A 90 11.25 -15.54 -12.02
N ALA A 91 10.34 -16.27 -11.39
CA ALA A 91 10.05 -16.14 -9.97
C ALA A 91 11.28 -16.35 -9.07
N ARG A 92 12.21 -17.25 -9.42
CA ARG A 92 13.43 -17.50 -8.61
C ARG A 92 14.43 -16.34 -8.59
N GLN A 93 14.27 -15.34 -9.45
CA GLN A 93 15.10 -14.13 -9.46
C GLN A 93 14.77 -13.20 -8.27
N TYR A 94 13.55 -13.28 -7.76
CA TYR A 94 13.00 -12.41 -6.72
C TYR A 94 13.20 -12.98 -5.30
N LYS A 95 14.43 -12.91 -4.78
CA LYS A 95 14.79 -13.39 -3.41
C LYS A 95 14.80 -12.25 -2.39
N GLY A 96 14.70 -12.57 -1.09
CA GLY A 96 14.76 -11.55 -0.01
C GLY A 96 13.55 -10.61 -0.05
N ALA A 97 13.78 -9.31 -0.25
CA ALA A 97 12.74 -8.30 -0.53
C ALA A 97 12.21 -8.36 -1.99
N GLY A 98 12.30 -9.54 -2.60
CA GLY A 98 12.00 -9.77 -4.01
C GLY A 98 10.52 -9.67 -4.34
N ASP A 99 9.63 -9.76 -3.36
CA ASP A 99 8.21 -9.48 -3.50
C ASP A 99 7.97 -8.03 -3.96
N GLN A 100 8.63 -7.05 -3.34
CA GLN A 100 8.50 -5.64 -3.74
C GLN A 100 9.14 -5.37 -5.11
N LEU A 101 10.29 -6.01 -5.39
CA LEU A 101 10.94 -5.92 -6.70
C LEU A 101 10.07 -6.54 -7.79
N PHE A 102 9.43 -7.68 -7.53
CA PHE A 102 8.50 -8.30 -8.47
C PHE A 102 7.32 -7.37 -8.79
N LEU A 103 6.72 -6.76 -7.76
CA LEU A 103 5.64 -5.79 -7.94
C LEU A 103 6.11 -4.59 -8.77
N SER A 104 7.29 -4.05 -8.50
CA SER A 104 7.88 -2.94 -9.24
C SER A 104 8.11 -3.28 -10.72
N ASP A 105 8.75 -4.43 -10.99
CA ASP A 105 9.18 -4.83 -12.32
C ASP A 105 8.02 -5.31 -13.21
N ASN A 106 7.07 -6.05 -12.64
CA ASN A 106 6.07 -6.78 -13.40
C ASN A 106 4.64 -6.23 -13.27
N ILE A 107 4.33 -5.52 -12.17
CA ILE A 107 2.93 -5.15 -11.86
C ILE A 107 2.70 -3.65 -11.97
N TRP A 108 3.59 -2.83 -11.41
CA TRP A 108 3.38 -1.39 -11.24
C TRP A 108 3.02 -0.67 -12.54
N GLN A 109 3.74 -0.92 -13.63
CA GLN A 109 3.49 -0.24 -14.91
C GLN A 109 2.10 -0.55 -15.50
N HIS A 110 1.52 -1.70 -15.18
CA HIS A 110 0.20 -2.13 -15.64
C HIS A 110 -0.93 -1.50 -14.81
N VAL A 111 -0.68 -1.24 -13.53
CA VAL A 111 -1.75 -0.91 -12.56
C VAL A 111 -1.74 0.55 -12.12
N LYS A 112 -0.65 1.30 -12.32
CA LYS A 112 -0.52 2.68 -11.82
C LYS A 112 -1.63 3.63 -12.24
N THR A 113 -2.18 3.47 -13.44
CA THR A 113 -3.31 4.29 -13.94
C THR A 113 -4.68 3.75 -13.54
N HIS A 114 -4.72 2.56 -12.94
CA HIS A 114 -5.93 1.84 -12.53
C HIS A 114 -5.97 1.60 -11.01
N ALA A 115 -5.07 2.24 -10.26
CA ALA A 115 -4.96 2.12 -8.82
C ALA A 115 -5.52 3.37 -8.13
N LEU A 116 -6.26 3.17 -7.04
CA LEU A 116 -6.50 4.20 -6.05
C LEU A 116 -5.31 4.21 -5.09
N ILE A 117 -4.53 5.28 -5.13
CA ILE A 117 -3.23 5.36 -4.46
C ILE A 117 -3.29 6.39 -3.36
N PHE A 118 -2.89 6.02 -2.14
CA PHE A 118 -2.70 6.94 -1.02
C PHE A 118 -1.23 7.03 -0.64
N ASP A 119 -0.71 8.26 -0.51
CA ASP A 119 0.72 8.48 -0.25
C ASP A 119 0.96 9.72 0.64
N SER A 120 1.72 9.54 1.71
CA SER A 120 2.06 10.61 2.65
C SER A 120 3.34 11.39 2.28
N TYR A 121 4.23 10.83 1.45
CA TYR A 121 5.56 11.44 1.20
C TYR A 121 6.00 11.49 -0.26
N ASN A 122 5.57 10.55 -1.09
CA ASN A 122 6.05 10.38 -2.47
C ASN A 122 4.94 10.66 -3.50
N CYS A 123 3.90 11.42 -3.12
CA CYS A 123 2.76 11.71 -3.99
C CYS A 123 3.16 12.38 -5.32
N ASP A 124 4.16 13.28 -5.31
CA ASP A 124 4.62 13.98 -6.51
C ASP A 124 5.40 13.08 -7.47
N THR A 125 6.07 12.04 -6.95
CA THR A 125 6.98 11.18 -7.73
C THR A 125 6.35 9.85 -8.13
N LEU A 126 5.56 9.25 -7.22
CA LEU A 126 4.90 7.96 -7.40
C LEU A 126 3.37 8.08 -7.56
N GLY A 127 2.87 9.31 -7.63
CA GLY A 127 1.44 9.60 -7.66
C GLY A 127 0.76 9.32 -6.33
N GLY A 128 -0.55 9.53 -6.30
CA GLY A 128 -1.38 9.25 -5.13
C GLY A 128 -1.92 10.51 -4.49
N GLN A 129 -3.02 10.31 -3.76
CA GLN A 129 -3.73 11.36 -3.07
C GLN A 129 -3.38 11.33 -1.57
N PRO A 130 -3.56 12.45 -0.86
CA PRO A 130 -3.44 12.45 0.59
C PRO A 130 -4.46 11.51 1.23
N PHE A 131 -4.12 11.03 2.41
CA PHE A 131 -5.05 10.24 3.21
C PHE A 131 -6.19 11.08 3.79
N LEU A 132 -7.24 10.36 4.22
CA LEU A 132 -8.52 10.93 4.68
C LEU A 132 -8.49 11.41 6.14
N SER A 133 -7.46 11.05 6.89
CA SER A 133 -7.30 11.38 8.30
C SER A 133 -5.89 11.89 8.59
N GLN A 134 -5.65 12.43 9.77
CA GLN A 134 -4.30 12.68 10.26
C GLN A 134 -3.70 11.37 10.79
N ARG A 135 -2.37 11.22 10.68
CA ARG A 135 -1.68 10.07 11.29
C ARG A 135 -1.89 10.11 12.82
N PRO A 136 -2.26 8.98 13.46
CA PRO A 136 -2.35 8.92 14.92
C PRO A 136 -0.99 9.15 15.59
N VAL A 137 -0.99 9.75 16.78
CA VAL A 137 0.20 9.88 17.63
C VAL A 137 0.36 8.58 18.46
N PRO A 138 1.59 8.06 18.65
CA PRO A 138 2.89 8.63 18.30
C PRO A 138 3.23 8.58 16.80
N GLU A 139 4.11 9.47 16.31
CA GLU A 139 4.51 9.60 14.89
C GLU A 139 4.93 8.29 14.20
N ASN A 140 5.39 7.32 14.98
CA ASN A 140 5.78 5.97 14.52
C ASN A 140 4.59 5.06 14.21
N CYS A 141 3.36 5.55 14.36
CA CYS A 141 2.12 4.83 14.08
C CYS A 141 1.70 5.05 12.62
N PHE A 142 2.23 4.23 11.70
CA PHE A 142 1.95 4.30 10.26
C PHE A 142 1.51 2.94 9.72
N LEU A 143 0.79 2.91 8.60
CA LEU A 143 0.33 1.66 7.99
C LEU A 143 1.52 0.78 7.59
N GLY A 144 1.59 -0.47 8.06
CA GLY A 144 2.71 -1.39 7.83
C GLY A 144 3.79 -1.38 8.92
N CYS A 145 3.59 -0.65 10.02
CA CYS A 145 4.49 -0.73 11.18
C CYS A 145 4.37 -2.06 11.92
N ILE A 146 5.49 -2.62 12.39
CA ILE A 146 5.52 -3.88 13.13
C ILE A 146 4.97 -3.68 14.55
N ARG A 147 4.15 -4.63 15.03
CA ARG A 147 3.68 -4.63 16.42
C ARG A 147 4.86 -4.81 17.41
N PRO A 148 4.84 -4.09 18.55
CA PRO A 148 3.80 -3.18 18.96
C PRO A 148 4.14 -1.73 18.54
N CYS A 149 3.52 -1.24 17.48
CA CYS A 149 3.48 0.18 17.13
C CYS A 149 2.15 0.78 17.59
N CYS A 150 2.07 2.12 17.61
CA CYS A 150 0.91 2.84 18.13
C CYS A 150 0.62 2.60 19.63
N ILE A 151 1.59 2.10 20.41
CA ILE A 151 1.45 2.11 21.87
C ILE A 151 1.53 3.57 22.31
N ASN A 152 0.61 3.99 23.19
CA ASN A 152 0.67 5.24 23.92
C ASN A 152 1.92 5.29 24.81
N THR A 153 3.10 5.43 24.22
CA THR A 153 4.25 5.92 24.96
C THR A 153 4.07 7.42 25.03
N THR A 154 3.99 7.95 26.24
CA THR A 154 4.13 9.38 26.55
C THR A 154 5.53 9.84 26.15
N SER A 155 5.82 9.83 24.85
CA SER A 155 7.02 10.41 24.30
C SER A 155 6.66 11.85 23.98
N SER A 156 6.75 12.69 25.01
CA SER A 156 6.94 14.13 24.87
C SER A 156 8.30 14.41 24.23
N GLY A 157 8.53 13.86 23.04
CA GLY A 157 9.65 14.17 22.18
C GLY A 157 9.22 15.31 21.28
N SER A 158 10.10 16.29 21.08
CA SER A 158 9.90 17.31 20.06
C SER A 158 9.55 16.65 18.73
N PRO A 159 8.64 17.25 17.94
CA PRO A 159 8.26 16.74 16.64
C PRO A 159 9.53 16.43 15.82
N ASN A 160 9.70 15.18 15.39
CA ASN A 160 10.86 14.85 14.58
C ASN A 160 10.63 15.48 13.21
N LEU A 161 11.30 16.60 12.94
CA LEU A 161 11.16 17.35 11.68
C LEU A 161 11.40 16.48 10.44
N ASN A 162 12.13 15.36 10.57
CA ASN A 162 12.34 14.39 9.49
C ASN A 162 11.11 13.54 9.12
N ASN A 163 10.03 13.63 9.91
CA ASN A 163 8.80 12.88 9.72
C ASN A 163 7.66 13.78 9.21
N ILE A 164 7.91 15.05 8.93
CA ILE A 164 6.89 15.96 8.38
C ILE A 164 6.58 15.57 6.93
N CYS A 165 5.29 15.38 6.63
CA CYS A 165 4.83 15.20 5.26
C CYS A 165 5.15 16.41 4.38
N PRO A 166 5.52 16.24 3.11
CA PRO A 166 5.58 17.33 2.15
C PRO A 166 4.22 18.03 2.02
N PRO A 167 4.15 19.39 1.94
CA PRO A 167 2.89 20.11 1.76
C PRO A 167 2.04 19.61 0.58
N ALA A 168 2.69 19.22 -0.53
CA ALA A 168 2.02 18.67 -1.71
C ALA A 168 1.26 17.37 -1.44
N CYS A 169 1.70 16.58 -0.45
CA CYS A 169 1.08 15.31 -0.07
C CYS A 169 0.10 15.43 1.11
N ARG A 170 -0.21 16.66 1.55
CA ARG A 170 -1.22 16.93 2.58
C ARG A 170 -2.57 17.24 1.92
N PRO A 171 -3.70 16.96 2.58
CA PRO A 171 -5.00 17.42 2.08
C PRO A 171 -5.02 18.94 1.91
N ILE A 172 -5.66 19.42 0.84
CA ILE A 172 -5.75 20.87 0.54
C ILE A 172 -6.37 21.63 1.71
N ASP A 173 -7.43 21.06 2.30
CA ASP A 173 -8.17 21.67 3.43
C ASP A 173 -7.51 21.42 4.79
N HIS A 174 -6.41 20.66 4.86
CA HIS A 174 -5.72 20.28 6.10
C HIS A 174 -4.19 20.34 5.96
N GLN A 175 -3.67 21.49 5.54
CA GLN A 175 -2.22 21.73 5.44
C GLN A 175 -1.51 21.75 6.81
N ASP A 176 -2.28 21.90 7.89
CA ASP A 176 -1.86 21.80 9.28
C ASP A 176 -1.57 20.34 9.73
N TRP A 177 -2.04 19.34 8.98
CA TRP A 177 -1.70 17.93 9.22
C TRP A 177 -0.27 17.64 8.77
N ILE A 178 0.70 18.11 9.55
CA ILE A 178 2.13 17.90 9.29
C ILE A 178 2.54 16.42 9.40
N TYR A 179 1.71 15.60 10.04
CA TYR A 179 1.76 14.13 10.02
C TYR A 179 0.51 13.58 9.34
N CYS A 180 0.59 13.45 8.03
CA CYS A 180 -0.03 12.35 7.30
C CYS A 180 0.92 11.14 7.37
#